data_AF-J2GVU0-F1
#
_entry.id   AF-J2GVU0-F1
#
_cell.length_a   1.000
_cell.length_b   1.000
_cell.length_c   1.000
_cell.angle_alpha   90.00
_cell.angle_beta   90.00
_cell.angle_gamma   90.00
#
_symmetry.space_group_name_H-M   'P 1'
#
loop_
_entity.id
_entity.type
_entity.pdbx_description
1 polymer ?
#
loop_
_entity_poly.entity_id
_entity_poly.type
_entity_poly.pdbx_seq_one_letter_code
_entity_poly.pdbx_strand_id
1 'polypeptide(L)'
;MNAIRTTLALAAAALLAGCKPAPADKAAPPTGKDAAHVETGKLLTELMAPSFKPEQQGRIINMSYYMAASALCPTLEVDSQKMGRAVQAVLDVDAAGATDAQKQHQHDALLMFLGMGSGAMIADHIDDKDQFCADATKLKAGAPDTHLFTTTTPSAPNTAPVPAAPAPAGAPKT
;
A
#
# COMPACT_ATOMS: atom_id res chain seq x y z
N MET A 1 -26.45 -19.96 64.03
CA MET A 1 -27.84 -19.70 63.58
C MET A 1 -27.76 -19.53 62.06
N ASN A 2 -28.01 -20.62 61.31
CA ASN A 2 -29.26 -20.90 60.57
C ASN A 2 -29.56 -19.81 59.52
N ALA A 3 -29.82 -20.06 58.23
CA ALA A 3 -30.14 -21.27 57.49
C ALA A 3 -29.87 -21.04 55.97
N ILE A 4 -29.26 -21.99 55.25
CA ILE A 4 -29.83 -22.96 54.28
C ILE A 4 -30.63 -22.35 53.10
N ARG A 5 -30.28 -22.81 51.87
CA ARG A 5 -31.14 -23.30 50.76
C ARG A 5 -30.96 -22.55 49.43
N THR A 6 -30.98 -23.15 48.23
CA THR A 6 -30.74 -24.48 47.66
C THR A 6 -30.74 -24.23 46.12
N THR A 7 -29.82 -24.88 45.39
CA THR A 7 -29.87 -25.32 43.97
C THR A 7 -30.71 -24.58 42.91
N LEU A 8 -30.06 -24.27 41.78
CA LEU A 8 -30.54 -24.68 40.45
C LEU A 8 -29.37 -24.83 39.49
N ALA A 9 -29.06 -26.09 39.15
CA ALA A 9 -28.23 -26.46 38.03
C ALA A 9 -29.02 -26.27 36.75
N LEU A 10 -28.48 -25.52 35.78
CA LEU A 10 -28.88 -25.64 34.38
C LEU A 10 -27.69 -26.19 33.60
N ALA A 11 -27.81 -27.47 33.24
CA ALA A 11 -26.94 -28.13 32.29
C ALA A 11 -27.19 -27.54 30.90
N ALA A 12 -26.23 -26.78 30.37
CA ALA A 12 -26.15 -26.51 28.94
C ALA A 12 -25.24 -27.57 28.34
N ALA A 13 -25.85 -28.62 27.78
CA ALA A 13 -25.17 -29.58 26.94
C ALA A 13 -24.54 -28.83 25.75
N ALA A 14 -23.21 -28.78 25.73
CA ALA A 14 -22.46 -28.28 24.59
C ALA A 14 -22.73 -29.20 23.39
N LEU A 15 -23.57 -28.72 22.48
CA LEU A 15 -23.63 -29.22 21.11
C LEU A 15 -22.26 -28.94 20.47
N LEU A 16 -21.35 -29.91 20.59
CA LEU A 16 -20.23 -30.07 19.67
C LEU A 16 -20.82 -30.49 18.31
N ALA A 17 -21.51 -29.55 17.66
CA ALA A 17 -21.74 -29.61 16.23
C ALA A 17 -20.36 -29.46 15.60
N GLY A 18 -19.78 -30.59 15.21
CA GLY A 18 -18.52 -30.66 14.50
C GLY A 18 -18.60 -29.80 13.24
N CYS A 19 -18.07 -28.59 13.32
CA CYS A 19 -17.56 -27.89 12.17
C CYS A 19 -16.36 -28.69 11.67
N LYS A 20 -16.62 -29.75 10.88
CA LYS A 20 -15.61 -30.22 9.94
C LYS A 20 -15.26 -28.99 9.09
N PRO A 21 -14.00 -28.51 9.09
CA PRO A 21 -13.62 -27.51 8.10
C PRO A 21 -13.95 -28.12 6.74
N ALA A 22 -14.77 -27.41 5.97
CA ALA A 22 -14.97 -27.77 4.57
C ALA A 22 -13.57 -27.86 3.94
N PRO A 23 -13.27 -28.92 3.18
CA PRO A 23 -12.01 -28.98 2.45
C PRO A 23 -11.91 -27.68 1.64
N ALA A 24 -10.84 -26.92 1.85
CA ALA A 24 -10.57 -25.75 1.06
C ALA A 24 -10.56 -26.22 -0.41
N ASP A 25 -11.59 -25.84 -1.16
CA ASP A 25 -11.61 -26.02 -2.60
C ASP A 25 -10.30 -25.41 -3.10
N LYS A 26 -9.45 -26.24 -3.71
CA LYS A 26 -8.25 -25.74 -4.38
C LYS A 26 -8.73 -24.76 -5.42
N ALA A 27 -8.61 -23.48 -5.13
CA ALA A 27 -8.95 -22.42 -6.06
C ALA A 27 -8.23 -22.73 -7.38
N ALA A 28 -8.99 -22.75 -8.47
CA ALA A 28 -8.40 -22.91 -9.78
C ALA A 28 -7.34 -21.81 -9.98
N PRO A 29 -6.21 -22.11 -10.65
CA PRO A 29 -5.20 -21.10 -10.92
C PRO A 29 -5.85 -19.93 -11.67
N PRO A 30 -5.46 -18.69 -11.35
CA PRO A 30 -6.00 -17.51 -12.03
C PRO A 30 -5.72 -17.60 -13.53
N THR A 31 -6.61 -17.04 -14.35
CA THR A 31 -6.47 -17.03 -15.82
C THR A 31 -6.69 -15.62 -16.35
N GLY A 32 -6.16 -15.31 -17.53
CA GLY A 32 -6.34 -13.99 -18.14
C GLY A 32 -5.69 -12.86 -17.33
N LYS A 33 -6.44 -11.77 -17.10
CA LYS A 33 -5.94 -10.58 -16.37
C LYS A 33 -5.52 -10.93 -14.93
N ASP A 34 -6.30 -11.74 -14.23
CA ASP A 34 -5.99 -12.19 -12.86
C ASP A 34 -4.63 -12.90 -12.76
N ALA A 35 -4.27 -13.67 -13.79
CA ALA A 35 -2.96 -14.31 -13.85
C ALA A 35 -1.84 -13.28 -14.06
N ALA A 36 -2.06 -12.30 -14.93
CA ALA A 36 -1.10 -11.22 -15.16
C ALA A 36 -0.88 -10.36 -13.91
N HIS A 37 -1.91 -10.13 -13.09
CA HIS A 37 -1.80 -9.40 -11.82
C HIS A 37 -0.98 -10.17 -10.78
N VAL A 38 -1.28 -11.46 -10.61
CA VAL A 38 -0.51 -12.33 -9.70
C VAL A 38 0.95 -12.45 -10.13
N GLU A 39 1.22 -12.61 -11.42
CA GLU A 39 2.59 -12.66 -11.95
C GLU A 39 3.32 -11.31 -11.82
N THR A 40 2.62 -10.18 -11.99
CA THR A 40 3.24 -8.84 -11.82
C THR A 40 3.63 -8.59 -10.36
N GLY A 41 2.74 -8.90 -9.41
CA GLY A 41 3.05 -8.76 -7.98
C GLY A 41 4.19 -9.68 -7.52
N LYS A 42 4.20 -10.93 -8.01
CA LYS A 42 5.30 -11.87 -7.77
C LYS A 42 6.61 -11.36 -8.37
N LEU A 43 6.60 -10.93 -9.62
CA LEU A 43 7.79 -10.39 -10.30
C LEU A 43 8.36 -9.18 -9.56
N LEU A 44 7.53 -8.23 -9.12
CA LEU A 44 7.98 -7.09 -8.30
C LEU A 44 8.66 -7.56 -7.02
N THR A 45 8.10 -8.56 -6.34
CA THR A 45 8.67 -9.12 -5.11
C THR A 45 10.03 -9.78 -5.36
N GLU A 46 10.14 -10.57 -6.43
CA GLU A 46 11.38 -11.22 -6.86
C GLU A 46 12.46 -10.20 -7.23
N LEU A 47 12.08 -9.10 -7.92
CA LEU A 47 13.01 -8.03 -8.29
C LEU A 47 13.51 -7.23 -7.08
N MET A 48 12.69 -7.08 -6.03
CA MET A 48 13.09 -6.38 -4.81
C MET A 48 13.99 -7.22 -3.89
N ALA A 49 13.91 -8.55 -3.96
CA ALA A 49 14.62 -9.46 -3.04
C ALA A 49 16.13 -9.24 -2.89
N PRO A 50 16.89 -8.81 -3.91
CA PRO A 50 18.32 -8.51 -3.76
C PRO A 50 18.60 -7.28 -2.89
N SER A 51 17.67 -6.34 -2.80
CA SER A 51 17.86 -5.05 -2.12
C SER A 51 17.07 -4.93 -0.81
N PHE A 52 15.97 -5.67 -0.67
CA PHE A 52 15.02 -5.52 0.42
C PHE A 52 14.58 -6.87 1.00
N LYS A 53 14.48 -6.92 2.33
CA LYS A 53 13.87 -8.05 3.05
C LYS A 53 12.35 -8.13 2.81
N PRO A 54 11.71 -9.29 3.04
CA PRO A 54 10.26 -9.44 2.85
C PRO A 54 9.41 -8.39 3.57
N GLU A 55 9.79 -7.99 4.80
CA GLU A 55 9.07 -6.93 5.52
C GLU A 55 9.17 -5.57 4.81
N GLN A 56 10.37 -5.22 4.33
CA GLN A 56 10.58 -3.99 3.58
C GLN A 56 9.80 -4.02 2.26
N GLN A 57 9.80 -5.15 1.55
CA GLN A 57 9.03 -5.34 0.31
C GLN A 57 7.53 -5.08 0.54
N GLY A 58 6.95 -5.65 1.61
CA GLY A 58 5.54 -5.41 1.95
C GLY A 58 5.23 -3.94 2.21
N ARG A 59 6.14 -3.22 2.89
CA ARG A 59 6.01 -1.77 3.13
C ARG A 59 6.09 -0.97 1.82
N ILE A 60 7.00 -1.33 0.91
CA ILE A 60 7.15 -0.70 -0.41
C ILE A 60 5.88 -0.88 -1.26
N ILE A 61 5.35 -2.11 -1.31
CA ILE A 61 4.11 -2.42 -2.04
C ILE A 61 2.93 -1.62 -1.45
N ASN A 62 2.84 -1.54 -0.12
CA ASN A 62 1.79 -0.77 0.54
C ASN A 62 1.88 0.73 0.22
N MET A 63 3.08 1.33 0.28
CA MET A 63 3.28 2.72 -0.15
C MET A 63 2.89 2.95 -1.62
N SER A 64 3.25 2.00 -2.49
CA SER A 64 2.93 2.03 -3.92
C SER A 64 1.42 2.05 -4.19
N TYR A 65 0.63 1.31 -3.41
CA TYR A 65 -0.83 1.35 -3.46
C TYR A 65 -1.37 2.75 -3.15
N TYR A 66 -0.92 3.39 -2.07
CA TYR A 66 -1.37 4.74 -1.71
C TYR A 66 -0.99 5.80 -2.76
N MET A 67 0.19 5.67 -3.36
CA MET A 67 0.63 6.52 -4.47
C MET A 67 -0.28 6.34 -5.70
N ALA A 68 -0.58 5.10 -6.08
CA ALA A 68 -1.49 4.79 -7.18
C ALA A 68 -2.92 5.31 -6.93
N ALA A 69 -3.44 5.10 -5.72
CA ALA A 69 -4.75 5.61 -5.29
C ALA A 69 -4.80 7.15 -5.37
N SER A 70 -3.77 7.85 -4.91
CA SER A 70 -3.73 9.32 -5.01
C SER A 70 -3.61 9.82 -6.45
N ALA A 71 -2.97 9.06 -7.34
CA ALA A 71 -2.88 9.40 -8.76
C ALA A 71 -4.20 9.18 -9.51
N LEU A 72 -4.94 8.12 -9.18
CA LEU A 72 -6.18 7.75 -9.88
C LEU A 72 -7.45 8.38 -9.30
N CYS A 73 -7.46 8.69 -7.99
CA CYS A 73 -8.67 9.06 -7.25
C CYS A 73 -8.61 10.54 -6.82
N PRO A 74 -9.40 11.44 -7.43
CA PRO A 74 -9.27 12.89 -7.23
C PRO A 74 -9.45 13.39 -5.78
N THR A 75 -10.09 12.59 -4.92
CA THR A 75 -10.40 12.95 -3.52
C THR A 75 -9.38 12.39 -2.52
N LEU A 76 -8.41 11.61 -3.01
CA LEU A 76 -7.38 10.98 -2.20
C LEU A 76 -6.04 11.64 -2.47
N GLU A 77 -5.41 12.10 -1.39
CA GLU A 77 -4.09 12.73 -1.42
C GLU A 77 -3.21 12.05 -0.38
N VAL A 78 -2.00 11.68 -0.77
CA VAL A 78 -0.99 11.15 0.16
C VAL A 78 -0.48 12.28 1.06
N ASP A 79 -0.48 12.04 2.37
CA ASP A 79 0.18 12.90 3.35
C ASP A 79 1.70 12.73 3.24
N SER A 80 2.41 13.80 2.85
CA SER A 80 3.85 13.75 2.61
C SER A 80 4.66 13.41 3.87
N GLN A 81 4.18 13.80 5.06
CA GLN A 81 4.87 13.49 6.31
C GLN A 81 4.68 12.02 6.70
N LYS A 82 3.47 11.47 6.50
CA LYS A 82 3.23 10.03 6.70
C LYS A 82 4.06 9.20 5.72
N MET A 83 4.10 9.61 4.45
CA MET A 83 4.91 8.94 3.43
C MET A 83 6.41 9.01 3.77
N GLY A 84 6.92 10.17 4.19
CA GLY A 84 8.32 10.32 4.60
C GLY A 84 8.68 9.40 5.78
N ARG A 85 7.80 9.26 6.78
CA ARG A 85 7.97 8.30 7.87
C ARG A 85 7.94 6.85 7.40
N ALA A 86 7.07 6.51 6.45
CA ALA A 86 6.98 5.16 5.89
C ALA A 86 8.25 4.80 5.09
N VAL A 87 8.79 5.75 4.32
CA VAL A 87 10.08 5.63 3.62
C VAL A 87 11.21 5.40 4.63
N GLN A 88 11.30 6.23 5.67
CA GLN A 88 12.34 6.07 6.70
C GLN A 88 12.24 4.71 7.39
N ALA A 89 11.02 4.26 7.70
CA ALA A 89 10.80 2.96 8.33
C ALA A 89 11.23 1.78 7.44
N VAL A 90 11.27 1.93 6.11
CA VAL A 90 11.86 0.92 5.23
C VAL A 90 13.39 0.95 5.32
N LEU A 91 13.98 2.14 5.29
CA LEU A 91 15.44 2.30 5.30
C LEU A 91 16.08 1.94 6.65
N ASP A 92 15.34 2.06 7.75
CA ASP A 92 15.85 1.81 9.11
C ASP A 92 15.98 0.32 9.47
N VAL A 93 15.29 -0.60 8.76
CA VAL A 93 15.23 -2.03 9.12
C VAL A 93 16.60 -2.70 9.25
N ASP A 94 17.64 -2.15 8.59
CA ASP A 94 19.04 -2.61 8.70
C ASP A 94 20.06 -1.46 8.61
N ALA A 95 19.69 -0.25 9.05
CA ALA A 95 20.58 0.90 8.93
C ALA A 95 21.87 0.77 9.77
N ALA A 96 21.86 -0.11 10.79
CA ALA A 96 22.97 -0.35 11.68
C ALA A 96 24.16 -1.01 10.95
N GLY A 97 25.26 -0.27 10.81
CA GLY A 97 26.49 -0.77 10.18
C GLY A 97 26.54 -0.63 8.65
N ALA A 98 25.49 -0.08 8.02
CA ALA A 98 25.51 0.25 6.60
C ALA A 98 26.43 1.46 6.33
N THR A 99 27.29 1.34 5.31
CA THR A 99 28.07 2.46 4.78
C THR A 99 27.15 3.48 4.09
N ASP A 100 27.62 4.72 3.94
CA ASP A 100 26.82 5.76 3.27
C ASP A 100 26.49 5.40 1.81
N ALA A 101 27.39 4.71 1.12
CA ALA A 101 27.14 4.19 -0.22
C ALA A 101 26.01 3.14 -0.25
N GLN A 102 25.94 2.26 0.76
CA GLN A 102 24.87 1.27 0.87
C GLN A 102 23.52 1.93 1.20
N LYS A 103 23.52 2.93 2.08
CA LYS A 103 22.30 3.71 2.39
C LYS A 103 21.78 4.43 1.15
N GLN A 104 22.68 5.07 0.39
CA GLN A 104 22.32 5.73 -0.86
C GLN A 104 21.77 4.73 -1.87
N HIS A 105 22.43 3.58 -2.05
CA HIS A 105 21.94 2.53 -2.95
C HIS A 105 20.55 2.03 -2.55
N GLN A 106 20.30 1.79 -1.26
CA GLN A 106 18.97 1.39 -0.77
C GLN A 106 17.93 2.48 -0.99
N HIS A 107 18.27 3.74 -0.78
CA HIS A 107 17.37 4.86 -1.05
C HIS A 107 16.99 4.94 -2.53
N ASP A 108 17.96 4.84 -3.43
CA ASP A 108 17.71 4.90 -4.88
C ASP A 108 16.89 3.68 -5.35
N ALA A 109 17.21 2.49 -4.83
CA ALA A 109 16.42 1.28 -5.10
C ALA A 109 14.98 1.43 -4.59
N LEU A 110 14.77 2.01 -3.41
CA LEU A 110 13.45 2.26 -2.83
C LEU A 110 12.61 3.16 -3.75
N LEU A 111 13.18 4.28 -4.21
CA LEU A 111 12.48 5.19 -5.13
C LEU A 111 12.12 4.51 -6.45
N MET A 112 13.04 3.73 -7.01
CA MET A 112 12.80 2.95 -8.22
C MET A 112 11.62 1.99 -8.04
N PHE A 113 11.60 1.20 -6.96
CA PHE A 113 10.52 0.24 -6.72
C PHE A 113 9.19 0.89 -6.33
N LEU A 114 9.20 2.05 -5.68
CA LEU A 114 7.98 2.85 -5.49
C LEU A 114 7.38 3.29 -6.82
N GLY A 115 8.21 3.72 -7.76
CA GLY A 115 7.77 4.06 -9.13
C GLY A 115 7.21 2.84 -9.87
N MET A 116 7.94 1.73 -9.87
CA MET A 116 7.50 0.49 -10.53
C MET A 116 6.22 -0.07 -9.90
N GLY A 117 6.16 -0.14 -8.58
CA GLY A 117 5.01 -0.65 -7.85
C GLY A 117 3.77 0.23 -8.06
N SER A 118 3.91 1.56 -7.98
CA SER A 118 2.77 2.47 -8.21
C SER A 118 2.30 2.41 -9.67
N GLY A 119 3.21 2.34 -10.64
CA GLY A 119 2.86 2.16 -12.05
C GLY A 119 2.14 0.83 -12.32
N ALA A 120 2.59 -0.26 -11.71
CA ALA A 120 1.92 -1.56 -11.78
C ALA A 120 0.51 -1.51 -11.19
N MET A 121 0.35 -0.90 -10.01
CA MET A 121 -0.96 -0.72 -9.36
C MET A 121 -1.90 0.18 -10.18
N ILE A 122 -1.37 1.22 -10.82
CA ILE A 122 -2.17 2.07 -11.73
C ILE A 122 -2.65 1.23 -12.91
N ALA A 123 -1.75 0.46 -13.54
CA ALA A 123 -2.11 -0.37 -14.69
C ALA A 123 -3.09 -1.49 -14.32
N ASP A 124 -2.97 -2.06 -13.12
CA ASP A 124 -3.89 -3.05 -12.57
C ASP A 124 -5.30 -2.49 -12.44
N HIS A 125 -5.41 -1.27 -11.89
CA HIS A 125 -6.68 -0.68 -11.51
C HIS A 125 -7.26 0.36 -12.48
N ILE A 126 -6.67 0.54 -13.66
CA ILE A 126 -7.13 1.58 -14.59
C ILE A 126 -8.49 1.25 -15.21
N ASP A 127 -8.77 -0.04 -15.44
CA ASP A 127 -10.00 -0.52 -16.06
C ASP A 127 -11.18 -0.58 -15.06
N ASP A 128 -10.92 -0.64 -13.76
CA ASP A 128 -11.91 -0.70 -12.67
C ASP A 128 -11.76 0.45 -11.66
N LYS A 129 -11.22 1.58 -12.13
CA LYS A 129 -10.85 2.76 -11.34
C LYS A 129 -11.88 3.17 -10.28
N ASP A 130 -13.17 3.16 -10.62
CA ASP A 130 -14.23 3.59 -9.68
C ASP A 130 -14.31 2.67 -8.45
N GLN A 131 -14.16 1.36 -8.65
CA GLN A 131 -14.14 0.39 -7.56
C GLN A 131 -12.87 0.55 -6.72
N PHE A 132 -11.72 0.68 -7.37
CA PHE A 132 -10.45 0.95 -6.70
C PHE A 132 -10.51 2.20 -5.83
N CYS A 133 -11.08 3.30 -6.35
CA CYS A 133 -11.25 4.53 -5.60
C CYS A 133 -12.24 4.41 -4.44
N ALA A 134 -13.32 3.64 -4.60
CA ALA A 134 -14.24 3.34 -3.52
C ALA A 134 -13.55 2.57 -2.38
N ASP A 135 -12.73 1.57 -2.70
CA ASP A 135 -12.01 0.78 -1.71
C ASP A 135 -10.90 1.58 -1.02
N ALA A 136 -10.15 2.39 -1.77
CA ALA A 136 -9.15 3.30 -1.21
C ALA A 136 -9.80 4.36 -0.28
N THR A 137 -11.01 4.81 -0.60
CA THR A 137 -11.77 5.72 0.27
C THR A 137 -12.19 5.05 1.57
N LYS A 138 -12.57 3.75 1.54
CA LYS A 138 -12.85 2.98 2.76
C LYS A 138 -11.61 2.87 3.65
N LEU A 139 -10.42 2.69 3.07
CA LEU A 139 -9.17 2.67 3.81
C LEU A 139 -8.88 4.02 4.49
N LYS A 140 -9.15 5.15 3.81
CA LYS A 140 -9.04 6.50 4.40
C LYS A 140 -10.01 6.72 5.57
N ALA A 141 -11.17 6.04 5.58
CA ALA A 141 -12.13 6.13 6.68
C ALA A 141 -11.72 5.33 7.93
N GLY A 142 -10.64 4.54 7.84
CA GLY A 142 -10.06 3.81 8.97
C GLY A 142 -9.37 4.74 9.99
N ALA A 143 -8.62 4.13 10.92
CA ALA A 143 -7.85 4.91 11.89
C ALA A 143 -6.77 5.75 11.16
N PRO A 144 -6.56 7.03 11.54
CA PRO A 144 -5.64 7.92 10.83
C PRO A 144 -4.20 7.40 10.70
N ASP A 145 -3.75 6.58 11.66
CA ASP A 145 -2.40 6.01 11.71
C ASP A 145 -2.24 4.73 10.88
N THR A 146 -3.33 4.20 10.31
CA THR A 146 -3.30 2.96 9.50
C THR A 146 -3.23 3.20 8.00
N HIS A 147 -3.24 4.46 7.55
CA HIS A 147 -3.19 4.81 6.13
C HIS A 147 -2.29 6.01 5.85
N LEU A 148 -1.83 6.15 4.60
CA LEU A 148 -0.96 7.25 4.19
C LEU A 148 -1.71 8.46 3.63
N PHE A 149 -3.04 8.40 3.55
CA PHE A 149 -3.81 9.57 3.10
C PHE A 149 -3.84 10.71 4.12
N THR A 150 -3.93 11.93 3.60
CA THR A 150 -4.23 13.12 4.40
C THR A 150 -5.66 13.07 4.95
N THR A 151 -5.83 13.59 6.16
CA THR A 151 -7.14 13.78 6.81
C THR A 151 -7.77 15.13 6.46
N THR A 152 -7.01 16.05 5.85
CA THR A 152 -7.55 17.33 5.38
C THR A 152 -8.31 17.14 4.06
N THR A 153 -9.26 18.04 3.79
CA THR A 153 -9.86 18.17 2.45
C THR A 153 -8.72 18.41 1.45
N PRO A 154 -8.74 17.77 0.25
CA PRO A 154 -7.70 17.99 -0.76
C PRO A 154 -7.46 19.47 -0.97
N SER A 155 -6.21 19.89 -0.92
CA SER A 155 -5.88 21.27 -1.29
C SER A 155 -6.22 21.44 -2.77
N ALA A 156 -6.84 22.57 -3.14
CA ALA A 156 -7.10 22.88 -4.54
C ALA A 156 -5.82 22.65 -5.38
N PRO A 157 -5.94 22.20 -6.65
CA PRO A 157 -4.77 21.92 -7.50
C PRO A 157 -3.82 23.12 -7.45
N ASN A 158 -2.55 22.82 -7.18
CA ASN A 158 -1.50 23.81 -6.95
C ASN A 158 -1.41 24.74 -8.18
N THR A 159 -2.02 25.94 -8.11
CA THR A 159 -1.94 26.99 -9.14
C THR A 159 -0.59 27.71 -9.07
N ALA A 160 0.49 26.98 -8.73
CA ALA A 160 1.83 27.52 -8.80
C ALA A 160 2.07 28.00 -10.24
N PRO A 161 2.51 29.26 -10.45
CA PRO A 161 2.77 29.77 -11.80
C PRO A 161 3.75 28.85 -12.51
N VAL A 162 3.36 28.32 -13.67
CA VAL A 162 4.29 27.63 -14.57
C VAL A 162 5.41 28.62 -14.90
N PRO A 163 6.69 28.30 -14.63
CA PRO A 163 7.79 29.17 -15.03
C PRO A 163 7.69 29.44 -16.53
N ALA A 164 7.73 30.72 -16.92
CA ALA A 164 7.67 31.10 -18.33
C ALA A 164 8.75 30.36 -19.11
N ALA A 165 8.37 29.75 -20.23
CA ALA A 165 9.31 29.10 -21.13
C ALA A 165 10.44 30.07 -21.51
N PRO A 166 11.71 29.63 -21.54
CA PRO A 166 12.81 30.49 -21.93
C PRO A 166 12.58 31.02 -23.35
N ALA A 167 12.84 32.31 -23.55
CA ALA A 167 12.72 32.95 -24.85
C ALA A 167 13.55 32.18 -25.90
N PRO A 168 13.03 32.00 -27.12
CA PRO A 168 13.78 31.31 -28.17
C PRO A 168 15.11 32.04 -28.39
N ALA A 169 16.20 31.29 -28.31
CA ALA A 169 17.53 31.80 -28.64
C ALA A 169 17.48 32.41 -30.03
N GLY A 170 17.80 33.71 -30.13
CA GLY A 170 17.77 34.45 -31.38
C GLY A 170 18.54 33.70 -32.47
N ALA A 171 17.95 33.63 -33.66
CA ALA A 171 18.58 33.00 -34.81
C ALA A 171 19.98 33.61 -35.05
N PRO A 172 20.99 32.79 -35.39
CA PRO A 172 22.32 33.30 -35.71
C PRO A 172 22.21 34.23 -36.91
N LYS A 173 22.72 35.46 -36.75
CA LYS A 173 22.90 36.37 -37.88
C LYS A 173 23.96 35.78 -38.80
N THR A 174 23.56 35.45 -40.02
CA THR A 174 24.45 35.14 -41.16
C THR A 174 25.15 36.39 -41.63
#